data_AF-A0A286GM28-F1
#
_entry.id   AF-A0A286GM28-F1
#
_cell.length_a   1.000
_cell.length_b   1.000
_cell.length_c   1.000
_cell.angle_alpha   90.00
_cell.angle_beta   90.00
_cell.angle_gamma   90.00
#
_symmetry.space_group_name_H-M   'P 1'
#
loop_
_entity.id
_entity.type
_entity.pdbx_description
1 polymer ?
#
loop_
_entity_poly.entity_id
_entity_poly.type
_entity_poly.pdbx_seq_one_letter_code
_entity_poly.pdbx_strand_id
1 'polypeptide(L)' 'MFTDFVPGVFVTHPGEPDWGIGQVQSAVGHRVTVNFENAGKRTINTGVIDLRVVTEDETTLPHH' A
#
# COMPACT_ATOMS: atom_id res chain seq x y z
N MET A 1 -11.88 8.11 -9.82
CA MET A 1 -12.11 7.39 -8.56
C MET A 1 -10.78 6.73 -8.22
N PHE A 2 -10.01 7.29 -7.30
CA PHE A 2 -8.74 6.74 -6.83
C PHE A 2 -9.04 5.89 -5.59
N THR A 3 -9.47 4.65 -5.79
CA THR A 3 -9.93 3.77 -4.71
C THR A 3 -8.98 2.59 -4.49
N ASP A 4 -7.79 2.61 -5.11
CA ASP A 4 -6.83 1.50 -5.09
C ASP A 4 -6.18 1.27 -3.71
N PHE A 5 -6.29 2.25 -2.81
CA PHE A 5 -5.76 2.16 -1.44
C PHE A 5 -6.89 1.97 -0.43
N VAL A 6 -7.43 0.75 -0.35
CA VAL A 6 -8.40 0.37 0.69
C VAL A 6 -7.72 -0.21 1.93
N PRO A 7 -8.32 -0.07 3.12
CA PRO A 7 -7.82 -0.73 4.32
C PRO A 7 -7.69 -2.25 4.11
N GLY A 8 -6.56 -2.81 4.52
CA GLY A 8 -6.22 -4.22 4.35
C GLY A 8 -5.25 -4.51 3.19
N VAL A 9 -5.09 -3.58 2.24
CA VAL A 9 -4.12 -3.72 1.13
C VAL A 9 -2.69 -3.59 1.65
N PHE A 10 -1.80 -4.43 1.13
CA PHE A 10 -0.37 -4.31 1.39
C PHE A 10 0.30 -3.44 0.31
N VAL A 11 1.17 -2.53 0.74
CA VAL A 11 1.89 -1.59 -0.11
C VAL A 11 3.36 -1.51 0.32
N THR A 12 4.24 -1.16 -0.61
CA THR A 12 5.64 -0.82 -0.29
C THR A 12 5.94 0.61 -0.69
N HIS A 13 6.89 1.21 0.04
CA HIS A 13 7.38 2.53 -0.27
C HIS A 13 8.63 2.43 -1.16
N PRO A 14 8.58 2.84 -2.45
CA PRO A 14 9.74 2.70 -3.34
C PRO A 14 10.92 3.59 -2.95
N GLY A 15 10.67 4.71 -2.26
CA GLY A 15 11.72 5.60 -1.76
C GLY A 15 12.34 5.16 -0.43
N GLU A 16 11.73 4.21 0.27
CA GLU A 16 12.18 3.74 1.60
C GLU A 16 11.96 2.22 1.72
N PRO A 17 12.75 1.43 0.98
CA PRO A 17 12.63 -0.03 1.01
C PRO A 17 12.90 -0.62 2.42
N ASP A 18 13.69 0.05 3.26
CA ASP A 18 13.95 -0.34 4.65
C ASP A 18 12.71 -0.40 5.54
N TRP A 19 11.63 0.31 5.17
CA TRP A 19 10.38 0.24 5.93
C TRP A 19 9.68 -1.12 5.77
N GLY A 20 10.01 -1.84 4.70
CA GLY A 20 9.42 -3.12 4.35
C GLY A 20 8.01 -2.99 3.78
N ILE A 21 7.24 -4.06 3.91
CA ILE A 21 5.84 -4.10 3.50
C ILE A 21 5.01 -3.41 4.58
N GLY A 22 4.06 -2.58 4.16
CA GLY A 22 3.13 -1.93 5.05
C GLY A 22 1.70 -2.20 4.67
N GLN A 23 0.83 -2.32 5.67
CA GLN A 23 -0.61 -2.52 5.46
C GLN A 23 -1.35 -1.20 5.57
N VAL A 24 -2.17 -0.89 4.58
CA VAL A 24 -3.06 0.27 4.59
C VAL A 24 -4.07 0.09 5.72
N GLN A 25 -4.11 1.03 6.66
CA GLN A 25 -5.12 1.10 7.71
C GLN A 25 -6.28 2.01 7.34
N SER A 26 -6.03 3.07 6.58
CA SER A 26 -7.06 3.99 6.09
C SER A 26 -6.53 4.85 4.94
N ALA A 27 -7.41 5.28 4.06
CA ALA A 27 -7.09 6.24 3.01
C ALA A 27 -8.13 7.36 2.98
N VAL A 28 -7.66 8.61 3.01
CA VAL A 28 -8.50 9.80 2.98
C VAL A 28 -7.97 10.74 1.90
N GLY A 29 -8.67 10.76 0.77
CA GLY A 29 -8.24 11.50 -0.41
C GLY A 29 -6.90 10.96 -0.92
N HIS A 30 -5.88 11.81 -0.92
CA HIS A 30 -4.50 11.45 -1.30
C HIS A 30 -3.63 11.01 -0.12
N ARG A 31 -4.14 11.03 1.12
CA ARG A 31 -3.37 10.63 2.30
C ARG A 31 -3.75 9.21 2.70
N VAL A 32 -2.80 8.31 2.60
CA VAL A 32 -2.95 6.90 2.97
C VAL A 32 -2.14 6.64 4.22
N THR A 33 -2.80 6.16 5.27
CA THR A 33 -2.13 5.71 6.50
C THR A 33 -1.81 4.24 6.34
N VAL A 34 -0.52 3.93 6.40
CA VAL A 34 0.04 2.59 6.23
C VAL A 34 0.81 2.26 7.51
N ASN A 35 0.61 1.07 8.04
CA ASN A 35 1.45 0.53 9.11
C ASN A 35 2.53 -0.35 8.50
N PHE A 36 3.74 0.16 8.43
CA PHE A 36 4.92 -0.56 7.97
C PHE A 36 5.49 -1.42 9.10
N GLU A 37 6.01 -2.60 8.77
CA GLU A 37 6.58 -3.51 9.76
C GLU A 37 7.79 -2.91 10.49
N ASN A 38 8.68 -2.24 9.76
CA ASN A 38 9.93 -1.71 10.33
C ASN A 38 9.82 -0.24 10.78
N ALA A 39 8.97 0.55 10.14
CA ALA A 39 8.81 1.98 10.43
C ALA A 39 7.57 2.31 11.29
N GLY A 40 6.69 1.34 11.50
CA GLY A 40 5.40 1.53 12.17
C GLY A 40 4.40 2.34 11.34
N LYS A 41 3.48 3.02 12.02
CA LYS A 41 2.42 3.81 11.37
C LYS A 41 2.99 5.07 10.72
N ARG A 42 2.80 5.19 9.42
CA ARG A 42 3.18 6.35 8.61
C ARG A 42 2.02 6.77 7.71
N THR A 43 1.89 8.07 7.50
CA THR A 43 0.89 8.62 6.57
C THR A 43 1.62 9.10 5.33
N ILE A 44 1.36 8.43 4.22
CA ILE A 44 1.95 8.71 2.91
C ILE A 44 0.98 9.55 2.08
N ASN A 45 1.50 10.50 1.31
CA ASN A 45 0.71 11.23 0.33
C ASN A 45 0.87 10.59 -1.05
N THR A 46 -0.13 9.83 -1.49
CA THR A 46 -0.14 9.17 -2.79
C THR A 46 -0.32 10.12 -3.97
N GLY A 47 -0.61 11.40 -3.72
CA GLY A 47 -0.56 12.45 -4.74
C GLY A 47 0.87 12.95 -5.04
N VAL A 48 1.86 12.55 -4.25
CA VAL A 48 3.28 12.92 -4.42
C VAL A 48 4.15 11.69 -4.61
N ILE A 49 3.84 10.60 -3.90
CA ILE A 49 4.61 9.37 -3.90
C ILE A 49 3.74 8.23 -4.39
N ASP A 50 4.16 7.56 -5.46
CA ASP A 50 3.43 6.42 -6.01
C ASP A 50 3.75 5.16 -5.20
N LEU A 51 2.84 4.77 -4.30
CA LEU A 51 2.98 3.54 -3.52
C LEU A 51 2.72 2.33 -4.42
N ARG A 52 3.59 1.31 -4.33
CA ARG A 52 3.36 0.05 -5.05
C ARG A 52 2.51 -0.88 -4.21
N VAL A 53 1.35 -1.26 -4.73
CA VAL A 53 0.53 -2.31 -4.15
C VAL A 53 1.23 -3.67 -4.31
N VAL A 54 1.33 -4.41 -3.22
CA VAL A 54 1.80 -5.80 -3.19
C VAL A 54 0.56 -6.67 -3.11
N THR A 55 -0.01 -6.99 -4.26
CA THR A 55 -1.01 -8.06 -4.37
C THR A 55 -0.28 -9.38 -4.57
N GLU A 56 -0.51 -10.35 -3.69
CA GLU A 56 -0.10 -11.76 -3.86
C GLU A 56 -0.87 -12.48 -5.00
N ASP A 57 -1.43 -11.73 -5.95
CA ASP A 57 -2.27 -12.26 -7.04
C ASP A 57 -1.40 -12.70 -8.23
N GLU A 58 -0.45 -13.60 -7.95
CA GLU A 58 0.17 -14.50 -8.92
C GLU A 58 -0.26 -15.95 -8.64
N THR A 59 -1.39 -16.18 -7.97
CA THR A 59 -2.10 -17.47 -8.09
C THR A 59 -3.19 -17.29 -9.13
N THR A 60 -2.77 -17.38 -10.38
CA THR A 60 -3.64 -17.49 -11.55
C THR A 60 -4.75 -18.51 -11.25
N LEU A 61 -5.99 -18.05 -11.08
CA LEU A 61 -7.15 -18.90 -11.32
C LEU A 61 -7.30 -18.95 -12.85
N PRO A 62 -6.98 -20.08 -13.52
CA PRO A 62 -7.39 -20.22 -14.91
C PRO A 62 -8.92 -20.21 -14.90
N HIS A 63 -9.50 -19.16 -15.48
CA HIS A 63 -10.90 -19.20 -15.90
C HIS A 63 -11.01 -20.31 -16.95
N HIS A 64 -11.63 -21.43 -16.59
CA HIS A 64 -12.16 -22.41 -17.53
C HIS A 64 -13.62 -22.69 -17.18
#